data_AF-A0A1V4MPE0-F1
#
_entry.id   AF-A0A1V4MPE0-F1
#
_cell.length_a   1.000
_cell.length_b   1.000
_cell.length_c   1.000
_cell.angle_alpha   90.00
_cell.angle_beta   90.00
_cell.angle_gamma   90.00
#
_symmetry.space_group_name_H-M   'P 1'
#
loop_
_entity.id
_entity.type
_entity.pdbx_description
1 polymer ?
#
loop_
_entity_poly.entity_id
_entity_poly.type
_entity_poly.pdbx_seq_one_letter_code
_entity_poly.pdbx_strand_id
1 'polypeptide(L)'
;MKGNRRSSVLIIGCGGIGAVVAVILTRCGTGRFILVDFDGYSLSNMNRQGSCFTDTVDRSKLDVTSETLRRITIRPSGLPNRTTFPKLKKWNT
;
A
#
# COMPACT_ATOMS: atom_id res chain seq x y z
N MET A 1 -14.17 -9.93 -15.58
CA MET A 1 -12.71 -9.80 -15.80
C MET A 1 -11.97 -10.92 -15.06
N LYS A 2 -11.46 -11.95 -15.78
CA LYS A 2 -10.75 -13.11 -15.17
C LYS A 2 -9.21 -12.97 -15.15
N GLY A 3 -8.64 -12.03 -15.92
CA GLY A 3 -7.17 -11.91 -16.12
C GLY A 3 -6.39 -11.36 -14.91
N ASN A 4 -6.85 -10.30 -14.25
CA ASN A 4 -6.07 -9.61 -13.20
C ASN A 4 -5.95 -10.34 -11.85
N ARG A 5 -6.63 -11.48 -11.68
CA ARG A 5 -6.65 -12.21 -10.40
C ARG A 5 -5.37 -12.98 -10.11
N ARG A 6 -4.60 -13.36 -11.13
CA ARG A 6 -3.31 -14.06 -10.99
C ARG A 6 -2.10 -13.13 -11.14
N SER A 7 -2.32 -11.91 -11.61
CA SER A 7 -1.27 -10.90 -11.75
C SER A 7 -0.78 -10.42 -10.40
N SER A 8 0.52 -10.14 -10.32
CA SER A 8 1.15 -9.49 -9.17
C SER A 8 1.56 -8.08 -9.54
N VAL A 9 1.30 -7.11 -8.66
CA VAL A 9 1.67 -5.70 -8.88
C VAL A 9 2.63 -5.25 -7.78
N LEU A 10 3.78 -4.72 -8.16
CA LEU A 10 4.72 -4.04 -7.26
C LEU A 10 4.43 -2.54 -7.27
N ILE A 11 4.26 -1.95 -6.09
CA ILE A 11 4.10 -0.51 -5.91
C ILE A 11 5.23 -0.03 -4.98
N ILE A 12 6.06 0.87 -5.48
CA ILE A 12 7.13 1.53 -4.74
C ILE A 12 6.66 2.96 -4.41
N GLY A 13 6.51 3.24 -3.13
CA GLY A 13 5.87 4.44 -2.59
C GLY A 13 4.36 4.24 -2.39
N CYS A 14 3.91 4.20 -1.14
CA CYS A 14 2.51 4.18 -0.71
C CYS A 14 2.07 5.57 -0.20
N GLY A 15 2.58 6.62 -0.84
CA GLY A 15 2.16 8.00 -0.59
C GLY A 15 0.86 8.36 -1.33
N GLY A 16 0.70 9.63 -1.70
CA GLY A 16 -0.54 10.13 -2.31
C GLY A 16 -0.97 9.40 -3.59
N ILE A 17 -0.02 9.05 -4.48
CA ILE A 17 -0.32 8.39 -5.75
C ILE A 17 -0.38 6.87 -5.58
N GLY A 18 0.65 6.26 -4.99
CA GLY A 18 0.75 4.81 -4.96
C GLY A 18 -0.36 4.13 -4.14
N ALA A 19 -0.78 4.74 -3.02
CA ALA A 19 -1.92 4.23 -2.25
C ALA A 19 -3.23 4.28 -3.06
N VAL A 20 -3.46 5.37 -3.81
CA VAL A 20 -4.64 5.53 -4.68
C VAL A 20 -4.64 4.52 -5.81
N VAL A 21 -3.49 4.31 -6.47
CA VAL A 21 -3.33 3.30 -7.51
C VAL A 21 -3.62 1.89 -6.96
N ALA A 22 -3.10 1.57 -5.77
CA ALA A 22 -3.36 0.30 -5.11
C ALA A 22 -4.86 0.07 -4.85
N VAL A 23 -5.56 1.10 -4.40
CA VAL A 23 -7.02 1.08 -4.18
C VAL A 23 -7.78 0.81 -5.47
N ILE A 24 -7.46 1.55 -6.55
CA ILE A 24 -8.11 1.39 -7.85
C ILE A 24 -7.88 -0.01 -8.39
N LEU A 25 -6.63 -0.49 -8.39
CA LEU A 25 -6.28 -1.83 -8.86
C LEU A 25 -6.96 -2.93 -8.04
N THR A 26 -7.12 -2.73 -6.74
CA THR A 26 -7.85 -3.65 -5.85
C THR A 26 -9.32 -3.73 -6.26
N ARG A 27 -9.97 -2.59 -6.52
CA ARG A 27 -11.35 -2.54 -7.04
C ARG A 27 -11.49 -3.18 -8.42
N CYS A 28 -10.47 -3.07 -9.27
CA CYS A 28 -10.41 -3.77 -10.56
C CYS A 28 -10.17 -5.29 -10.45
N GLY A 29 -10.04 -5.83 -9.24
CA GLY A 29 -9.90 -7.27 -8.98
C GLY A 29 -8.47 -7.78 -9.03
N THR A 30 -7.47 -6.90 -8.88
CA THR A 30 -6.06 -7.29 -8.73
C THR A 30 -5.89 -8.12 -7.46
N GLY A 31 -5.36 -9.32 -7.62
CA GLY A 31 -5.35 -10.33 -6.56
C GLY A 31 -4.16 -10.25 -5.61
N ARG A 32 -3.02 -9.71 -6.05
CA ARG A 32 -1.75 -9.75 -5.30
C ARG A 32 -0.97 -8.46 -5.47
N PHE A 33 -0.60 -7.85 -4.35
CA PHE A 33 0.24 -6.66 -4.30
C PHE A 33 1.57 -6.98 -3.60
N ILE A 34 2.61 -6.23 -3.94
CA ILE A 34 3.85 -6.09 -3.19
C ILE A 34 4.01 -4.59 -2.97
N LEU A 35 3.95 -4.15 -1.72
CA LEU A 35 3.98 -2.74 -1.36
C LEU A 35 5.31 -2.42 -0.69
N VAL A 36 5.97 -1.36 -1.14
CA VAL A 36 7.24 -0.88 -0.58
C VAL A 36 7.11 0.60 -0.24
N ASP A 37 7.32 0.96 1.01
CA ASP A 37 7.42 2.34 1.50
C ASP A 37 8.18 2.30 2.84
N PHE A 38 8.95 3.33 3.14
CA PHE A 38 9.77 3.41 4.35
C PHE A 38 9.27 4.45 5.36
N ASP A 39 8.25 5.23 4.98
CA ASP A 39 7.75 6.34 5.77
C ASP A 39 6.51 5.98 6.60
N GLY A 40 6.33 6.74 7.67
CA GLY A 40 5.04 6.92 8.34
C GLY A 40 4.29 8.14 7.80
N TYR A 41 3.03 8.27 8.18
CA TYR A 41 2.29 9.51 7.98
C TYR A 41 2.72 10.57 8.99
N SER A 42 2.87 11.79 8.50
CA SER A 42 3.04 13.00 9.31
C SER A 42 1.89 13.97 9.03
N LEU A 43 1.63 14.91 9.93
CA LEU A 43 0.62 15.97 9.73
C LEU A 43 0.79 16.70 8.39
N SER A 44 2.04 16.91 7.95
CA SER A 44 2.34 17.55 6.67
C SER A 44 1.80 16.80 5.47
N ASN A 45 1.51 15.50 5.57
CA ASN A 45 1.01 14.66 4.47
C ASN A 45 -0.51 14.76 4.27
N MET A 46 -1.25 15.25 5.27
CA MET A 46 -2.71 15.32 5.25
C MET A 46 -3.26 16.16 4.09
N ASN A 47 -2.50 17.16 3.65
CA ASN A 47 -2.88 18.04 2.53
C ASN A 47 -2.86 17.35 1.15
N ARG A 48 -2.23 16.18 1.00
CA ARG A 48 -1.98 15.56 -0.32
C ARG A 48 -2.06 14.04 -0.37
N GLN A 49 -2.29 13.37 0.76
CA GLN A 49 -2.35 11.91 0.83
C GLN A 49 -3.68 11.49 1.44
N GLY A 50 -4.58 10.95 0.61
CA GLY A 50 -5.96 10.65 1.00
C GLY A 50 -6.14 9.55 2.06
N SER A 51 -5.07 8.88 2.47
CA SER A 51 -5.07 7.93 3.59
C SER A 51 -4.36 8.46 4.84
N CYS A 52 -4.02 9.75 4.86
CA CYS A 52 -3.48 10.47 6.01
C CYS A 52 -4.58 11.26 6.71
N PHE A 53 -5.12 10.70 7.78
CA PHE A 53 -6.07 11.31 8.72
C PHE A 53 -5.44 11.49 10.11
N THR A 54 -6.11 12.23 10.99
CA THR A 54 -5.65 12.49 12.37
C THR A 54 -5.36 11.22 13.16
N ASP A 55 -6.14 10.15 12.96
CA ASP A 55 -6.00 8.83 13.58
C ASP A 55 -4.96 7.93 12.88
N THR A 56 -4.37 8.39 11.78
CA THR A 56 -3.34 7.65 11.04
C THR A 56 -1.95 8.26 11.10
N VAL A 57 -1.81 9.43 11.73
CA VAL A 57 -0.51 10.05 11.98
C VAL A 57 0.39 9.07 12.76
N ASP A 58 1.69 9.08 12.45
CA ASP A 58 2.72 8.19 12.98
C ASP A 58 2.57 6.70 12.62
N ARG A 59 1.47 6.31 11.96
CA ARG A 59 1.32 4.95 11.41
C ARG A 59 2.10 4.79 10.11
N SER A 60 2.60 3.59 9.86
CA SER A 60 3.25 3.25 8.59
C SER A 60 2.27 3.40 7.43
N LYS A 61 2.72 4.05 6.35
CA LYS A 61 1.94 4.13 5.10
C LYS A 61 1.60 2.74 4.55
N LEU A 62 2.49 1.77 4.73
CA LEU A 62 2.26 0.38 4.34
C LEU A 62 1.11 -0.26 5.11
N ASP A 63 1.05 -0.04 6.42
CA ASP A 63 0.02 -0.66 7.27
C ASP A 63 -1.35 -0.07 6.97
N VAL A 64 -1.44 1.26 6.87
CA VAL A 64 -2.69 1.96 6.55
C VAL A 64 -3.17 1.62 5.13
N THR A 65 -2.27 1.57 4.15
CA THR A 65 -2.61 1.17 2.77
C THR A 65 -3.10 -0.28 2.76
N SER A 66 -2.38 -1.20 3.39
CA SER A 66 -2.76 -2.63 3.44
C SER A 66 -4.11 -2.85 4.13
N GLU A 67 -4.37 -2.11 5.20
CA GLU A 67 -5.67 -2.12 5.89
C GLU A 67 -6.79 -1.60 4.97
N THR A 68 -6.53 -0.52 4.25
CA THR A 68 -7.48 0.03 3.27
C THR A 68 -7.79 -0.98 2.17
N LEU A 69 -6.79 -1.66 1.62
CA LEU A 69 -7.01 -2.70 0.61
C LEU A 69 -7.84 -3.87 1.18
N ARG A 70 -7.58 -4.27 2.44
CA ARG A 70 -8.35 -5.29 3.17
C ARG A 70 -9.82 -4.93 3.34
N ARG A 71 -10.15 -3.66 3.56
CA ARG A 71 -11.55 -3.20 3.67
C ARG A 71 -12.29 -3.25 2.33
N ILE A 72 -11.57 -3.15 1.21
CA ILE A 72 -12.17 -3.04 -0.13
C ILE A 72 -12.40 -4.41 -0.78
N THR A 73 -11.62 -5.44 -0.43
CA THR A 73 -11.73 -6.75 -1.08
C THR A 73 -12.23 -7.84 -0.13
N ILE A 74 -13.02 -8.75 -0.71
CA ILE A 74 -13.62 -9.92 -0.06
C ILE A 74 -12.63 -11.08 0.17
N ARG A 75 -11.35 -10.95 -0.23
CA ARG A 75 -10.37 -12.04 -0.11
C ARG A 75 -9.34 -11.76 1.00
N PRO A 76 -9.48 -12.37 2.20
CA PRO A 76 -8.52 -12.17 3.29
C PRO A 76 -7.14 -12.79 3.00
N SER A 77 -7.07 -13.83 2.16
CA SER A 77 -5.86 -14.63 1.91
C SER A 77 -5.05 -14.27 0.65
N GLY A 78 -5.48 -13.27 -0.13
CA GLY A 78 -4.77 -12.83 -1.36
C GLY A 78 -4.04 -11.50 -1.26
N LEU A 79 -4.40 -10.68 -0.27
CA LEU A 79 -3.83 -9.37 -0.04
C LEU A 79 -2.38 -9.44 0.46
N PRO A 80 -1.58 -8.39 0.23
CA PRO A 80 -0.15 -8.50 -0.07
C PRO A 80 0.58 -9.43 0.89
N ASN A 81 1.34 -10.38 0.33
CA ASN A 81 2.50 -10.89 1.04
C ASN A 81 3.31 -9.66 1.40
N ARG A 82 3.36 -9.35 2.70
CA ARG A 82 4.08 -8.21 3.25
C ARG A 82 5.57 -8.47 3.03
N THR A 83 6.06 -8.11 1.85
CA THR A 83 7.49 -8.06 1.59
C THR A 83 7.95 -6.64 1.85
N THR A 84 7.95 -6.23 3.12
CA THR A 84 9.00 -5.31 3.53
C THR A 84 10.29 -6.07 3.29
N PHE A 85 11.07 -5.69 2.28
CA PHE A 85 12.45 -6.15 2.22
C PHE A 85 13.05 -5.88 3.60
N PRO A 86 13.60 -6.89 4.30
CA PRO A 86 14.27 -6.66 5.57
C PRO A 86 15.30 -5.59 5.28
N LYS A 87 15.17 -4.43 5.96
CA LYS A 87 16.01 -3.23 5.85
C LYS A 87 17.05 -3.38 4.73
N LEU A 88 16.76 -2.88 3.53
CA LEU A 88 17.81 -2.61 2.56
C LEU A 88 18.84 -1.77 3.34
N LYS A 89 19.92 -2.42 3.79
CA LYS A 89 21.08 -1.76 4.38
C LYS A 89 21.35 -0.62 3.42
N LYS A 90 21.35 0.62 3.93
CA LYS A 90 21.73 1.80 3.17
C LYS A 90 22.88 1.38 2.26
N TRP A 91 22.68 1.46 0.95
CA TRP A 91 23.78 1.45 0.00
C TRP A 91 24.55 2.73 0.28
N ASN A 92 25.41 2.69 1.30
CA ASN A 92 26.47 3.67 1.47
C ASN A 92 27.43 3.40 0.31
N THR A 93 27.25 4.16 -0.77
CA THR A 93 28.40 4.70 -1.52
C THR A 93 29.10 5.73 -0.67
#